data_AF-A0A955DWZ8-F1
#
_entry.id   AF-A0A955DWZ8-F1
#
_cell.length_a   1.000
_cell.length_b   1.000
_cell.length_c   1.000
_cell.angle_alpha   90.00
_cell.angle_beta   90.00
_cell.angle_gamma   90.00
#
_symmetry.space_group_name_H-M   'P 1'
#
loop_
_entity.id
_entity.type
_entity.pdbx_description
1 polymer ?
#
loop_
_entity_poly.entity_id
_entity_poly.type
_entity_poly.pdbx_seq_one_letter_code
_entity_poly.pdbx_strand_id
1 'polypeptide(L)' 'MTVGADATGELLVVVYTQPDHETCRIISARTATRAERRTYEEE' A
#
# COMPACT_ATOMS: atom_id res chain seq x y z
N MET A 1 5.73 5.43 -0.59
CA MET A 1 4.86 4.41 -1.22
C MET A 1 4.94 3.18 -0.35
N THR A 2 3.82 2.62 0.07
CA THR A 2 3.76 1.43 0.93
C THR A 2 2.94 0.34 0.26
N VAL A 3 3.16 -0.91 0.65
CA VAL A 3 2.37 -2.07 0.21
C VAL A 3 1.69 -2.67 1.44
N GLY A 4 0.43 -3.04 1.32
CA GLY A 4 -0.31 -3.66 2.40
C GLY A 4 -1.63 -4.26 1.94
N ALA A 5 -2.18 -5.15 2.77
CA ALA A 5 -3.46 -5.79 2.50
C ALA A 5 -4.62 -4.85 2.84
N ASP A 6 -5.65 -4.85 2.00
CA ASP A 6 -6.92 -4.22 2.32
C ASP A 6 -7.82 -5.09 3.22
N ALA A 7 -9.04 -4.63 3.48
CA ALA A 7 -10.00 -5.34 4.34
C ALA A 7 -10.45 -6.71 3.79
N THR A 8 -10.20 -6.99 2.52
CA THR A 8 -10.53 -8.26 1.85
C THR A 8 -9.30 -9.17 1.68
N GLY A 9 -8.12 -8.70 2.05
CA GLY A 9 -6.85 -9.41 1.89
C GLY A 9 -6.17 -9.17 0.55
N GLU A 10 -6.65 -8.25 -0.29
CA GLU A 10 -5.96 -7.89 -1.53
C GLU A 10 -4.78 -6.95 -1.24
N LEU A 11 -3.60 -7.28 -1.78
CA LEU A 11 -2.43 -6.43 -1.67
C LEU A 11 -2.56 -5.20 -2.57
N LEU A 12 -2.44 -4.03 -1.96
CA LEU A 12 -2.48 -2.73 -2.62
C LEU A 12 -1.13 -2.03 -2.48
N VAL A 13 -0.74 -1.32 -3.55
CA VAL A 13 0.33 -0.33 -3.50
C VAL A 13 -0.32 1.03 -3.27
N VAL A 14 0.06 1.70 -2.18
CA VAL A 14 -0.51 2.98 -1.75
C VAL A 14 0.55 4.08 -1.80
N VAL A 15 0.22 5.16 -2.51
CA VAL A 15 0.96 6.41 -2.48
C VAL A 15 0.18 7.39 -1.60
N TYR A 16 0.83 7.88 -0.56
CA TYR A 16 0.22 8.77 0.42
C TYR A 16 1.22 9.83 0.87
N THR A 17 0.68 10.90 1.45
CA THR A 17 1.44 11.83 2.27
C THR A 17 0.95 11.76 3.71
N GLN A 18 1.85 11.97 4.65
CA GLN A 18 1.54 12.03 6.07
C GLN A 18 2.08 13.35 6.61
N PRO A 19 1.28 14.43 6.58
CA PRO A 19 1.71 15.75 7.04
C PRO A 19 2.01 15.77 8.55
N ASP A 20 1.34 14.92 9.33
CA ASP A 20 1.50 14.78 10.78
C ASP A 20 1.19 13.35 11.23
N HIS A 21 1.36 13.06 12.53
CA HIS A 21 1.20 11.71 13.06
C HIS A 21 -0.25 11.19 13.07
N GLU A 22 -1.23 12.08 12.93
CA GLU A 22 -2.65 11.73 13.03
C GLU A 22 -3.34 11.69 11.66
N THR A 23 -2.73 12.34 10.66
CA THR A 23 -3.33 12.55 9.35
C THR A 23 -2.54 11.83 8.27
N CYS A 24 -3.22 10.93 7.56
CA CYS A 24 -2.72 10.33 6.33
C CYS A 24 -3.63 10.71 5.16
N ARG A 25 -3.06 11.25 4.07
CA ARG A 25 -3.78 11.53 2.82
C ARG A 25 -3.34 10.54 1.76
N ILE A 26 -4.24 9.65 1.37
CA ILE A 26 -4.04 8.79 0.21
C ILE A 26 -4.15 9.63 -1.06
N ILE A 27 -3.13 9.54 -1.92
CA ILE A 27 -3.09 10.18 -3.24
C ILE A 27 -3.54 9.17 -4.30
N SER A 28 -3.10 7.92 -4.19
CA SER A 28 -3.47 6.84 -5.09
C SER A 28 -3.35 5.49 -4.38
N ALA A 29 -4.27 4.59 -4.71
CA ALA A 29 -4.22 3.19 -4.34
C ALA A 29 -4.54 2.35 -5.58
N ARG A 30 -3.73 1.33 -5.83
CA ARG A 30 -3.98 0.36 -6.89
C ARG A 30 -3.64 -1.04 -6.43
N THR A 31 -4.23 -2.03 -7.08
CA THR A 31 -3.84 -3.42 -6.92
C THR A 31 -2.34 -3.59 -7.17
N ALA A 32 -1.67 -4.30 -6.26
CA ALA A 32 -0.27 -4.67 -6.41
C ALA A 32 -0.12 -5.62 -7.60
N THR A 33 0.91 -5.40 -8.41
CA THR A 33 1.29 -6.33 -9.48
C THR A 33 1.87 -7.61 -8.87
N ARG A 34 1.93 -8.70 -9.65
CA ARG A 34 2.50 -9.97 -9.18
C ARG A 34 3.93 -9.83 -8.66
N ALA A 35 4.74 -8.98 -9.28
CA ALA A 35 6.12 -8.74 -8.85
C ALA A 35 6.16 -8.03 -7.48
N GLU A 36 5.35 -6.98 -7.30
CA GLU A 36 5.27 -6.24 -6.03
C GLU A 36 4.74 -7.08 -4.87
N ARG A 37 3.76 -7.97 -5.13
CA ARG A 37 3.27 -8.92 -4.13
C ARG A 37 4.38 -9.86 -3.66
N ARG A 38 5.15 -10.40 -4.62
CA ARG A 38 6.25 -11.31 -4.31
C ARG A 38 7.29 -10.64 -3.44
N THR A 39 7.67 -9.40 -3.74
CA THR A 39 8.59 -8.64 -2.87
C THR A 39 8.02 -8.44 -1.47
N TYR A 40 6.74 -8.11 -1.34
CA TYR A 40 6.10 -7.92 -0.03
C TYR A 40 5.98 -9.23 0.79
N GLU A 41 5.81 -10.38 0.14
CA GLU A 41 5.73 -11.69 0.81
C GLU A 41 7.11 -12.26 1.18
N GLU A 42 8.17 -11.83 0.49
CA GLU A 42 9.55 -12.27 0.71
C GLU A 42 10.31 -11.42 1.75
N GLU A 43 9.79 -10.23 2.11
CA GLU A 43 10.28 -9.36 3.20
C GLU A 43 9.59 -9.66 4.55
#